data_AF-A0A7J4GL78-F1
#
_entry.id   AF-A0A7J4GL78-F1
#
_cell.length_a   1.000
_cell.length_b   1.000
_cell.length_c   1.000
_cell.angle_alpha   90.00
_cell.angle_beta   90.00
_cell.angle_gamma   90.00
#
_symmetry.space_group_name_H-M   'P 1'
#
loop_
_entity.id
_entity.type
_entity.pdbx_description
1 polymer ?
#
loop_
_entity_poly.entity_id
_entity_poly.type
_entity_poly.pdbx_seq_one_letter_code
_entity_poly.pdbx_strand_id
1 'polypeptide(L)'
;MGTSTRFITFVAHSLLWEWTKPCRTEAASHKAAENMISTRLMEERGILPPSQNFGIWLRNEYPDIVKDSHQYIGETREIELPDDKTPKEFQRWFCTLQIDSDSHRNKTWQKEVA
;
A
#
# COMPACT_ATOMS: atom_id res chain seq x y z
N MET A 1 -2.00 9.87 -25.48
CA MET A 1 -1.22 9.75 -24.24
C MET A 1 -1.16 8.27 -23.93
N GLY A 2 0.05 7.71 -23.77
CA GLY A 2 0.19 6.28 -23.48
C GLY A 2 -0.10 6.00 -22.02
N THR A 3 -0.63 4.81 -21.76
CA THR A 3 -0.80 4.25 -20.42
C THR A 3 -0.18 2.87 -20.40
N SER A 4 0.19 2.41 -19.21
CA SER A 4 0.63 1.05 -19.00
C SER A 4 -0.16 0.41 -17.87
N THR A 5 -0.63 -0.81 -18.12
CA THR A 5 -1.30 -1.62 -17.13
C THR A 5 -0.35 -1.98 -15.98
N ARG A 6 -0.80 -1.76 -14.76
CA ARG A 6 -0.07 -1.98 -13.51
C ARG A 6 -1.01 -2.53 -12.44
N PHE A 7 -0.42 -3.01 -11.35
CA PHE A 7 -1.15 -3.58 -10.22
C PHE A 7 -0.85 -2.80 -8.95
N ILE A 8 -1.90 -2.54 -8.17
CA ILE A 8 -1.81 -1.95 -6.82
C ILE A 8 -2.57 -2.84 -5.84
N THR A 9 -2.09 -2.92 -4.61
CA THR A 9 -2.67 -3.77 -3.56
C THR A 9 -3.02 -2.89 -2.37
N PHE A 10 -4.23 -3.07 -1.85
CA PHE A 10 -4.72 -2.37 -0.67
C PHE A 10 -4.05 -2.91 0.60
N VAL A 11 -3.79 -2.02 1.55
CA VAL A 11 -3.27 -2.34 2.87
C VAL A 11 -4.10 -1.63 3.95
N ALA A 12 -4.68 -2.41 4.86
CA ALA A 12 -5.62 -1.99 5.89
C ALA A 12 -4.93 -1.81 7.26
N HIS A 13 -3.89 -0.98 7.33
CA HIS A 13 -3.17 -0.66 8.55
C HIS A 13 -2.92 0.84 8.60
N SER A 14 -2.82 1.44 9.78
CA SER A 14 -2.55 2.87 10.01
C SER A 14 -1.25 3.38 9.36
N LEU A 15 -1.25 3.41 8.03
CA LEU A 15 -0.17 3.77 7.13
C LEU A 15 -0.56 5.07 6.45
N LEU A 16 0.45 5.86 6.09
CA LEU A 16 0.25 7.08 5.31
C LEU A 16 -0.31 6.80 3.90
N TRP A 17 -0.10 5.58 3.38
CA TRP A 17 -0.51 5.16 2.05
C TRP A 17 -1.21 3.82 2.13
N GLU A 18 -2.51 3.79 1.83
CA GLU A 18 -3.35 2.58 1.89
C GLU A 18 -3.24 1.70 0.64
N TRP A 19 -2.56 2.18 -0.41
CA TRP A 19 -2.28 1.40 -1.61
C TRP A 19 -0.79 1.34 -1.88
N THR A 20 -0.32 0.21 -2.41
CA THR A 20 1.06 0.09 -2.90
C THR A 20 1.32 1.03 -4.09
N LYS A 21 2.60 1.23 -4.41
CA LYS A 21 2.96 1.83 -5.69
C LYS A 21 2.55 0.89 -6.84
N PRO A 22 2.18 1.43 -8.01
CA PRO A 22 1.94 0.63 -9.21
C PRO A 22 3.11 -0.29 -9.54
N CYS A 23 2.84 -1.58 -9.63
CA CYS A 23 3.79 -2.63 -9.93
C CYS A 23 3.50 -3.25 -11.30
N ARG A 24 4.52 -3.83 -11.94
CA ARG A 24 4.37 -4.46 -13.27
C ARG A 24 3.56 -5.75 -13.26
N THR A 25 3.49 -6.42 -12.11
CA THR A 25 2.77 -7.68 -11.94
C THR A 25 2.01 -7.69 -10.62
N GLU A 26 0.93 -8.47 -10.56
CA GLU A 26 0.14 -8.70 -9.36
C GLU A 26 1.01 -9.19 -8.20
N ALA A 27 1.83 -10.23 -8.44
CA ALA A 27 2.74 -10.79 -7.43
C ALA A 27 3.74 -9.76 -6.90
N ALA A 28 4.20 -8.81 -7.73
CA ALA A 28 5.08 -7.74 -7.28
C ALA A 28 4.32 -6.70 -6.44
N SER A 29 3.05 -6.44 -6.75
CA SER A 29 2.19 -5.57 -5.94
C SER A 29 1.94 -6.19 -4.57
N HIS A 30 1.58 -7.47 -4.51
CA HIS A 30 1.37 -8.19 -3.25
C HIS A 30 2.63 -8.18 -2.36
N LYS A 31 3.80 -8.47 -2.94
CA LYS A 31 5.09 -8.37 -2.22
C LYS A 31 5.39 -6.95 -1.72
N ALA A 32 4.95 -5.93 -2.46
CA ALA A 32 5.10 -4.55 -2.01
C ALA A 32 4.20 -4.25 -0.81
N ALA A 33 2.97 -4.80 -0.78
CA ALA A 33 2.05 -4.69 0.36
C ALA A 33 2.61 -5.40 1.60
N GLU A 34 3.11 -6.64 1.45
CA GLU A 34 3.79 -7.37 2.52
C GLU A 34 4.93 -6.55 3.12
N ASN A 35 5.79 -5.96 2.27
CA ASN A 35 6.90 -5.16 2.74
C ASN A 35 6.41 -3.90 3.48
N MET A 36 5.40 -3.19 2.97
CA MET A 36 4.85 -1.99 3.60
C MET A 36 4.31 -2.27 5.00
N ILE A 37 3.49 -3.33 5.14
CA ILE A 37 2.93 -3.72 6.43
C ILE A 37 4.01 -4.25 7.36
N SER A 38 4.90 -5.11 6.86
CA SER A 38 5.98 -5.67 7.67
C SER A 38 6.90 -4.59 8.23
N THR A 39 7.26 -3.58 7.42
CA THR A 39 8.01 -2.42 7.92
C THR A 39 7.30 -1.75 9.09
N ARG A 40 5.97 -1.57 8.99
CA ARG A 40 5.20 -0.95 10.07
C ARG A 40 5.11 -1.81 11.33
N LEU A 41 4.86 -3.11 11.18
CA LEU A 41 4.85 -4.05 12.30
C LEU A 41 6.23 -4.10 12.99
N MET A 42 7.31 -3.98 12.23
CA MET A 42 8.67 -3.91 12.78
C MET A 42 8.90 -2.62 13.56
N GLU A 43 8.47 -1.47 13.05
CA GLU A 43 8.51 -0.19 13.79
C GLU A 43 7.77 -0.28 15.12
N GLU A 44 6.57 -0.86 15.14
CA GLU A 44 5.75 -1.04 16.35
C GLU A 44 6.40 -1.98 17.36
N ARG A 45 7.20 -2.94 16.89
CA ARG A 45 8.01 -3.86 17.72
C ARG A 45 9.39 -3.27 18.08
N GLY A 46 9.72 -2.06 17.65
CA GLY A 46 11.02 -1.43 17.89
C GLY A 46 12.19 -2.07 17.14
N ILE A 47 11.93 -2.75 16.02
CA ILE A 47 12.94 -3.44 15.20
C ILE A 47 13.37 -2.53 14.06
N LEU A 48 14.68 -2.34 13.90
CA LEU A 48 15.25 -1.55 12.81
C LEU A 48 15.57 -2.44 11.59
N PRO A 49 14.94 -2.21 10.42
CA PRO A 49 15.24 -2.98 9.22
C PRO A 49 16.60 -2.58 8.61
N PRO A 50 17.24 -3.48 7.83
CA PRO A 50 18.46 -3.17 7.11
C PRO A 50 18.18 -2.17 5.98
N SER A 51 19.21 -1.40 5.64
CA SER A 51 19.15 -0.40 4.56
C SER A 51 19.08 -1.00 3.15
N GLN A 52 19.48 -2.26 2.98
CA GLN A 52 19.49 -2.97 1.70
C GLN A 52 18.87 -4.36 1.82
N ASN A 53 18.32 -4.86 0.71
CA ASN A 53 17.75 -6.20 0.60
C ASN A 53 16.64 -6.52 1.63
N PHE A 54 15.94 -5.49 2.12
CA PHE A 54 14.91 -5.60 3.16
C PHE A 54 13.97 -6.77 2.96
N GLY A 55 13.37 -6.93 1.77
CA GLY A 55 12.40 -8.01 1.54
C GLY A 55 13.01 -9.42 1.67
N ILE A 56 14.25 -9.64 1.22
CA ILE A 56 14.90 -10.95 1.36
C ILE A 56 15.19 -11.21 2.82
N TRP A 57 15.79 -10.23 3.50
CA TRP A 57 16.12 -10.31 4.92
C TRP A 57 14.88 -10.54 5.78
N LEU A 58 13.80 -9.78 5.55
CA LEU A 58 12.52 -9.89 6.25
C LEU A 58 11.98 -11.32 6.22
N ARG A 59 11.97 -11.95 5.03
CA ARG A 59 11.46 -13.32 4.85
C ARG A 59 12.34 -14.39 5.50
N ASN A 60 13.63 -14.12 5.65
CA ASN A 60 14.57 -15.05 6.27
C ASN A 60 14.57 -14.94 7.80
N GLU A 61 14.60 -13.70 8.32
CA GLU A 61 14.79 -13.44 9.75
C GLU A 61 13.47 -13.31 10.52
N TYR A 62 12.41 -12.83 9.87
CA TYR A 62 11.11 -12.56 10.51
C TYR A 62 9.93 -13.12 9.70
N PRO A 63 9.89 -14.45 9.44
CA PRO A 63 8.79 -15.07 8.72
C PRO A 63 7.43 -14.95 9.45
N ASP A 64 7.45 -14.78 10.77
CA ASP A 64 6.28 -14.50 11.60
C ASP A 64 5.67 -13.12 11.26
N ILE A 65 6.49 -12.08 11.12
CA ILE A 65 6.04 -10.74 10.73
C ILE A 65 5.42 -10.76 9.33
N VAL A 66 6.04 -11.52 8.40
CA VAL A 66 5.47 -11.70 7.05
C VAL A 66 4.09 -12.35 7.13
N LYS A 67 3.94 -13.41 7.95
CA LYS A 67 2.66 -14.08 8.14
C LYS A 67 1.61 -13.14 8.76
N ASP A 68 1.99 -12.38 9.79
CA ASP A 68 1.10 -11.41 10.43
C ASP A 68 0.68 -10.30 9.46
N SER A 69 1.58 -9.92 8.54
CA SER A 69 1.30 -8.88 7.55
C SER A 69 0.10 -9.21 6.66
N HIS A 70 -0.15 -10.49 6.37
CA HIS A 70 -1.23 -10.95 5.50
C HIS A 70 -2.62 -10.59 6.03
N GLN A 71 -2.77 -10.40 7.34
CA GLN A 71 -4.05 -9.98 7.93
C GLN A 71 -4.47 -8.58 7.51
N TYR A 72 -3.51 -7.76 7.06
CA TYR A 72 -3.73 -6.38 6.66
C TYR A 72 -3.69 -6.19 5.14
N ILE A 73 -3.42 -7.23 4.36
CA ILE A 73 -3.38 -7.14 2.90
C ILE A 73 -4.77 -7.41 2.35
N GLY A 74 -5.29 -6.45 1.60
CA GLY A 74 -6.59 -6.55 0.97
C GLY A 74 -6.51 -6.91 -0.51
N GLU A 75 -7.47 -6.37 -1.27
CA GLU A 75 -7.58 -6.63 -2.70
C GLU A 75 -6.39 -6.11 -3.51
N THR A 76 -6.13 -6.77 -4.64
CA THR A 76 -5.23 -6.27 -5.67
C THR A 76 -6.05 -5.85 -6.89
N ARG A 77 -5.78 -4.65 -7.40
CA ARG A 77 -6.47 -4.06 -8.54
C ARG A 77 -5.51 -3.82 -9.68
N GLU A 78 -6.00 -4.05 -10.88
CA GLU A 78 -5.36 -3.59 -12.11
C GLU A 78 -5.73 -2.13 -12.36
N ILE A 79 -4.75 -1.33 -12.75
CA ILE A 79 -4.90 0.10 -13.02
C ILE A 79 -4.10 0.51 -14.25
N GLU A 80 -4.48 1.65 -14.83
CA GLU A 80 -3.72 2.30 -15.89
C GLU A 80 -2.81 3.39 -15.31
N LEU A 81 -1.49 3.22 -15.44
CA LEU A 81 -0.50 4.22 -15.08
C LEU A 81 -0.18 5.07 -16.32
N PRO A 82 -0.45 6.39 -16.31
CA PRO A 82 -0.04 7.30 -17.37
C PRO A 82 1.48 7.36 -17.52
N ASP A 83 1.97 7.40 -18.75
CA ASP A 83 3.42 7.42 -19.04
C ASP A 83 4.12 8.70 -18.54
N ASP A 84 3.39 9.78 -18.30
CA ASP A 84 3.91 11.03 -17.72
C ASP A 84 4.10 10.98 -16.20
N LYS A 85 3.74 9.86 -15.54
CA LYS A 85 3.81 9.73 -14.08
C LYS A 85 4.70 8.59 -13.65
N THR A 86 5.57 8.85 -12.68
CA THR A 86 6.26 7.77 -11.99
C THR A 86 5.28 7.00 -11.10
N PRO A 87 5.53 5.70 -10.81
CA PRO A 87 4.69 4.94 -9.88
C PRO A 87 4.53 5.62 -8.52
N LYS A 88 5.55 6.33 -8.03
CA LYS A 88 5.49 6.99 -6.73
C LYS A 88 4.62 8.24 -6.76
N GLU A 89 4.68 9.03 -7.83
CA GLU A 89 3.79 10.18 -8.02
C GLU A 89 2.34 9.74 -8.17
N PHE A 90 2.11 8.68 -8.94
CA PHE A 90 0.77 8.09 -9.08
C PHE A 90 0.24 7.62 -7.71
N GLN A 91 1.03 6.87 -6.93
CA GLN A 91 0.62 6.40 -5.60
C GLN A 91 0.18 7.57 -4.71
N ARG A 92 0.97 8.65 -4.68
CA ARG A 92 0.67 9.84 -3.89
C ARG A 92 -0.66 10.46 -4.32
N TRP A 93 -0.82 10.68 -5.62
CA TRP A 93 -2.05 11.24 -6.19
C TRP A 93 -3.28 10.35 -5.90
N PHE A 94 -3.16 9.05 -6.15
CA PHE A 94 -4.26 8.08 -6.00
C PHE A 94 -4.74 7.97 -4.55
N CYS A 95 -3.81 7.87 -3.59
CA CYS A 95 -4.17 7.79 -2.17
C CYS A 95 -4.73 9.12 -1.64
N THR A 96 -4.23 10.27 -2.12
CA THR A 96 -4.76 11.58 -1.71
C THR A 96 -6.21 11.76 -2.17
N LEU A 97 -6.53 11.35 -3.41
CA LEU A 97 -7.89 11.42 -3.92
C LEU A 97 -8.87 10.56 -3.12
N GLN A 98 -8.44 9.38 -2.65
CA GLN A 98 -9.30 8.53 -1.82
C GLN A 98 -9.57 9.17 -0.45
N ILE A 99 -8.56 9.74 0.20
CA ILE A 99 -8.74 10.48 1.46
C ILE A 99 -9.75 11.62 1.30
N ASP A 100 -9.68 12.38 0.21
CA ASP A 100 -10.63 13.48 -0.05
C ASP A 100 -12.06 12.97 -0.31
N SER A 101 -12.19 11.81 -0.95
CA SER A 101 -13.48 11.16 -1.21
C SER A 101 -14.12 10.60 0.06
N ASP A 102 -13.33 10.02 0.96
CA ASP A 102 -13.82 9.51 2.25
C ASP A 102 -14.07 10.64 3.26
N SER A 103 -13.30 11.73 3.18
CA SER A 103 -13.59 12.98 3.90
C SER A 103 -14.93 13.60 3.47
N HIS A 104 -15.30 13.48 2.19
CA HIS A 104 -16.63 13.88 1.70
C HIS A 104 -17.73 12.90 2.13
N ARG A 105 -17.50 11.58 2.09
CA ARG A 105 -18.49 10.60 2.57
C ARG A 105 -18.76 10.74 4.07
N ASN A 106 -17.74 10.99 4.89
CA ASN A 106 -17.91 11.23 6.33
C ASN A 106 -18.69 12.50 6.66
N LYS A 107 -18.66 13.52 5.80
CA LYS A 107 -19.48 14.74 5.95
C LYS A 107 -20.95 14.50 5.59
N THR A 108 -21.24 13.56 4.69
CA THR A 108 -22.62 13.22 4.32
C THR A 108 -23.30 12.43 5.44
N TRP A 109 -22.60 11.51 6.10
CA TRP A 109 -23.16 10.75 7.24
C TRP A 109 -23.40 11.60 8.49
N GLN A 110 -22.65 12.69 8.72
CA GLN A 110 -22.91 13.59 9.85
C GLN A 110 -24.09 14.57 9.62
N LYS A 111 -24.61 14.67 8.39
CA LYS A 111 -25.79 15.51 8.08
C LYS A 111 -27.12 14.76 8.09
N GLU A 112 -27.10 13.43 8.07
CA GLU A 112 -28.33 12.61 8.10
C GLU A 112 -28.70 12.11 9.51
N VAL A 113 -27.87 12.39 10.52
CA VAL A 113 -28.10 12.01 11.94
C VAL A 113 -28.20 13.25 12.85
N ALA A 114 -28.51 14.42 12.29
CA ALA A 114 -28.73 15.66 13.04
C ALA A 114 -30.19 16.14 12.93
#